data_AF-A0A2K2G0M1-F1
#
_entry.id   AF-A0A2K2G0M1-F1
#
_cell.length_a   1.000
_cell.length_b   1.000
_cell.length_c   1.000
_cell.angle_alpha   90.00
_cell.angle_beta   90.00
_cell.angle_gamma   90.00
#
_symmetry.space_group_name_H-M   'P 1'
#
loop_
_entity.id
_entity.type
_entity.pdbx_description
1 polymer ?
#
loop_
_entity_poly.entity_id
_entity_poly.type
_entity_poly.pdbx_seq_one_letter_code
_entity_poly.pdbx_strand_id
1 'polypeptide(L)'
;MMVGSSPFCLNCYSQYKQLQHMDFAQNLAMLNIANQDFADVLGMPHLAKPVQIPPAPFHYNYNQSVTITDSTVGSVNLGTAKDIQVAIKTMEQNGEPGLGEALSGLLKAVVAAPDATSAQKNELLEQIEALTQQVNAKPEERKAGIIKPMFAALKEGAAAISGVAGAWTAVEPLLAGHLQLS
;
A
#
# COMPACT_ATOMS: atom_id res chain seq x y z
N MET A 1 -19.50 -9.22 -8.39
CA MET A 1 -20.60 -8.40 -7.80
C MET A 1 -21.37 -7.78 -8.95
N MET A 2 -22.71 -7.78 -8.90
CA MET A 2 -23.56 -7.24 -9.97
C MET A 2 -24.30 -5.99 -9.47
N VAL A 3 -24.36 -4.95 -10.30
CA VAL A 3 -25.27 -3.81 -10.14
C VAL A 3 -26.19 -3.84 -11.35
N GLY A 4 -27.45 -4.24 -11.16
CA GLY A 4 -28.32 -4.62 -12.28
C GLY A 4 -27.84 -5.89 -12.98
N SER A 5 -27.82 -5.87 -14.32
CA SER A 5 -27.39 -6.99 -15.19
C SER A 5 -25.93 -6.92 -15.64
N SER A 6 -25.16 -5.92 -15.21
CA SER A 6 -23.77 -5.71 -15.65
C SER A 6 -22.77 -6.18 -14.58
N PRO A 7 -21.74 -6.99 -14.94
CA PRO A 7 -20.68 -7.35 -14.01
C PRO A 7 -19.75 -6.16 -13.80
N PHE A 8 -19.69 -5.65 -12.56
CA PHE A 8 -18.76 -4.59 -12.19
C PHE A 8 -17.45 -5.18 -11.64
N CYS A 9 -16.33 -4.53 -11.98
CA CYS A 9 -15.04 -4.81 -11.35
C CYS A 9 -15.09 -4.46 -9.85
N LEU A 10 -14.31 -5.16 -9.00
CA LEU A 10 -14.34 -4.95 -7.54
C LEU A 10 -14.06 -3.49 -7.15
N ASN A 11 -13.10 -2.85 -7.84
CA ASN A 11 -12.78 -1.42 -7.68
C ASN A 11 -13.94 -0.52 -8.14
N CYS A 12 -14.54 -0.82 -9.28
CA CYS A 12 -15.68 -0.10 -9.83
C CYS A 12 -16.87 -0.13 -8.85
N TYR A 13 -17.10 -1.30 -8.23
CA TYR A 13 -18.13 -1.47 -7.22
C TYR A 13 -17.86 -0.66 -5.95
N SER A 14 -16.60 -0.62 -5.46
CA SER A 14 -16.24 0.21 -4.31
C SER A 14 -16.40 1.71 -4.60
N GLN A 15 -16.01 2.16 -5.79
CA GLN A 15 -16.20 3.56 -6.21
C GLN A 15 -17.68 3.91 -6.30
N TYR A 16 -18.49 3.04 -6.88
CA TYR A 16 -19.95 3.22 -6.94
C TYR A 16 -20.57 3.35 -5.54
N LYS A 17 -20.17 2.49 -4.60
CA LYS A 17 -20.64 2.57 -3.21
C LYS A 17 -20.20 3.84 -2.51
N GLN A 18 -19.01 4.33 -2.81
CA GLN A 18 -18.53 5.60 -2.29
C GLN A 18 -19.34 6.78 -2.83
N LEU A 19 -19.66 6.80 -4.13
CA LEU A 19 -20.52 7.84 -4.73
C LEU A 19 -21.91 7.86 -4.09
N GLN A 20 -22.55 6.70 -3.93
CA GLN A 20 -23.85 6.61 -3.24
C GLN A 20 -23.78 7.17 -1.80
N HIS A 21 -22.68 6.91 -1.09
CA HIS A 21 -22.47 7.46 0.24
C HIS A 21 -22.31 8.97 0.25
N MET A 22 -21.60 9.54 -0.74
CA MET A 22 -21.46 10.99 -0.85
C MET A 22 -22.80 11.67 -1.15
N ASP A 23 -23.60 11.11 -2.05
CA ASP A 23 -24.94 11.64 -2.36
C ASP A 23 -25.84 11.63 -1.10
N PHE A 24 -25.82 10.53 -0.35
CA PHE A 24 -26.55 10.42 0.91
C PHE A 24 -26.07 11.44 1.94
N ALA A 25 -24.75 11.58 2.13
CA ALA A 25 -24.16 12.53 3.07
C ALA A 25 -24.49 13.99 2.70
N GLN A 26 -24.45 14.33 1.40
CA GLN A 26 -24.82 15.66 0.91
C GLN A 26 -26.29 15.99 1.19
N ASN A 27 -27.19 15.03 0.98
CA ASN A 27 -28.61 15.20 1.28
C ASN A 27 -28.84 15.47 2.78
N LEU A 28 -28.13 14.75 3.66
CA LEU A 28 -28.21 15.01 5.11
C LEU A 28 -27.64 16.37 5.50
N ALA A 29 -26.55 16.81 4.87
CA ALA A 29 -26.00 18.15 5.09
C ALA A 29 -27.00 19.24 4.67
N MET A 30 -27.65 19.05 3.52
CA MET A 30 -28.66 19.99 3.01
C MET A 30 -29.87 20.08 3.95
N LEU A 31 -30.29 18.97 4.57
CA LEU A 31 -31.36 18.99 5.58
C LEU A 31 -30.98 19.81 6.81
N ASN A 32 -29.73 19.71 7.26
CA ASN A 32 -29.25 20.51 8.38
C ASN A 32 -29.22 22.01 8.05
N ILE A 33 -28.78 22.37 6.84
CA ILE A 33 -28.79 23.76 6.36
C ILE A 33 -30.23 24.28 6.27
N ALA A 34 -31.14 23.53 5.66
CA ALA A 34 -32.53 23.95 5.55
C ALA A 34 -33.18 24.18 6.93
N ASN A 35 -32.89 23.31 7.90
CA ASN A 35 -33.36 23.45 9.27
C ASN A 35 -32.78 24.70 9.97
N GLN A 36 -31.55 25.09 9.64
CA GLN A 36 -30.96 26.35 10.10
C GLN A 36 -31.64 27.56 9.44
N ASP A 37 -31.77 27.55 8.12
CA ASP A 37 -32.41 28.63 7.36
C ASP A 37 -33.85 28.88 7.84
N PHE A 38 -34.62 27.81 8.09
CA PHE A 38 -35.99 27.94 8.62
C PHE A 38 -36.03 28.60 10.00
N ALA A 39 -35.10 28.23 10.88
CA ALA A 39 -35.01 28.82 12.22
C ALA A 39 -34.61 30.29 12.15
N ASP A 40 -33.67 30.64 11.27
CA ASP A 40 -33.19 32.02 11.07
C ASP A 40 -34.29 32.92 10.48
N VAL A 41 -35.02 32.43 9.48
CA VAL A 41 -36.15 33.16 8.86
C VAL A 41 -37.27 33.41 9.86
N LEU A 42 -37.56 32.44 10.72
CA LEU A 42 -38.64 32.54 11.70
C LEU A 42 -38.19 33.20 13.01
N GLY A 43 -36.90 33.55 13.15
CA GLY A 43 -36.33 34.10 14.38
C GLY A 43 -36.45 33.14 15.58
N MET A 44 -36.57 31.85 15.32
CA MET A 44 -36.70 30.83 16.37
C MET A 44 -35.34 30.20 16.67
N PRO A 45 -35.06 29.86 17.94
CA PRO A 45 -33.86 29.08 18.25
C PRO A 45 -33.93 27.71 17.57
N HIS A 46 -32.79 27.16 17.16
CA HIS A 46 -32.72 25.82 16.57
C HIS A 46 -33.13 24.74 17.60
N LEU A 47 -34.41 24.37 17.63
CA LEU A 47 -34.96 23.40 18.60
C LEU A 47 -34.63 21.95 18.23
N ALA A 48 -34.33 21.66 16.96
CA ALA A 48 -33.99 20.33 16.49
C ALA A 48 -32.47 20.12 16.43
N LYS A 49 -31.99 18.96 16.90
CA LYS A 49 -30.59 18.57 16.79
C LYS A 49 -30.24 18.29 15.32
N PRO A 50 -29.08 18.76 14.83
CA PRO A 50 -28.59 18.39 13.50
C PRO A 50 -28.50 16.88 13.34
N VAL A 51 -28.87 16.38 12.16
CA VAL A 51 -28.65 14.99 11.78
C VAL A 51 -27.15 14.75 11.66
N GLN A 52 -26.66 13.71 12.33
CA GLN A 52 -25.25 13.33 12.25
C GLN A 52 -24.97 12.74 10.87
N ILE A 53 -24.03 13.36 10.14
CA ILE A 53 -23.56 12.85 8.86
C ILE A 53 -22.54 11.76 9.15
N PRO A 54 -22.78 10.50 8.74
CA PRO A 54 -21.82 9.42 8.95
C PRO A 54 -20.52 9.70 8.19
N PRO A 55 -19.34 9.39 8.75
CA PRO A 55 -18.08 9.56 8.06
C PRO A 55 -18.04 8.67 6.80
N ALA A 56 -17.36 9.14 5.75
CA ALA A 56 -17.23 8.38 4.52
C ALA A 56 -16.56 7.00 4.81
N PRO A 57 -17.06 5.90 4.21
CA PRO A 57 -16.40 4.61 4.34
C PRO A 57 -14.98 4.68 3.79
N PHE A 58 -14.05 3.98 4.45
CA PHE A 58 -12.61 4.00 4.15
C PHE A 58 -12.31 3.88 2.65
N HIS A 59 -11.50 4.82 2.14
CA HIS A 59 -10.97 4.76 0.79
C HIS A 59 -9.97 3.61 0.67
N TYR A 60 -10.34 2.53 -0.01
CA TYR A 60 -9.33 1.63 -0.59
C TYR A 60 -8.72 2.36 -1.78
N ASN A 61 -7.56 2.98 -1.59
CA ASN A 61 -6.80 3.57 -2.68
C ASN A 61 -6.34 2.43 -3.61
N TYR A 62 -7.12 2.20 -4.68
CA TYR A 62 -6.88 1.21 -5.73
C TYR A 62 -5.99 1.76 -6.87
N ASN A 63 -5.54 3.02 -6.80
CA ASN A 63 -4.63 3.61 -7.79
C ASN A 63 -3.16 3.15 -7.65
N GLN A 64 -2.93 2.03 -6.99
CA GLN A 64 -1.69 1.28 -7.12
C GLN A 64 -2.02 0.04 -7.95
N SER A 65 -2.03 0.22 -9.27
CA SER A 65 -2.20 -0.89 -10.21
C SER A 65 -0.96 -1.77 -10.14
N VAL A 66 -1.03 -2.82 -9.34
CA VAL A 66 -0.13 -3.96 -9.43
C VAL A 66 -0.73 -4.88 -10.49
N THR A 67 -0.43 -4.60 -11.75
CA THR A 67 -0.76 -5.52 -12.85
C THR A 67 0.24 -6.67 -12.82
N ILE A 68 -0.04 -7.69 -12.02
CA ILE A 68 0.62 -8.99 -12.13
C ILE A 68 -0.29 -9.83 -13.04
N THR A 69 0.00 -9.78 -14.34
CA THR A 69 -0.64 -10.65 -15.32
C THR A 69 -0.03 -12.04 -15.20
N ASP A 70 -0.91 -13.00 -14.94
CA ASP A 70 -0.71 -14.45 -14.97
C ASP A 70 0.05 -15.13 -13.81
N SER A 71 -0.73 -15.97 -13.13
CA SER A 71 -0.36 -17.21 -12.44
C SER A 71 0.14 -17.11 -10.98
N THR A 72 -0.61 -17.79 -10.11
CA THR A 72 -0.23 -18.17 -8.72
C THR A 72 -0.41 -17.08 -7.63
N VAL A 73 -1.55 -16.39 -7.62
CA VAL A 73 -1.85 -15.30 -6.67
C VAL A 73 -2.70 -15.73 -5.46
N GLY A 74 -2.92 -17.04 -5.25
CA GLY A 74 -3.79 -17.53 -4.18
C GLY A 74 -3.18 -17.52 -2.77
N SER A 75 -1.87 -17.28 -2.65
CA SER A 75 -1.11 -17.58 -1.42
C SER A 75 0.01 -16.59 -1.10
N VAL A 76 0.21 -15.57 -1.92
CA VAL A 76 1.19 -14.50 -1.69
C VAL A 76 0.49 -13.30 -1.08
N ASN A 77 1.05 -12.73 0.01
CA ASN A 77 0.48 -11.59 0.70
C ASN A 77 0.61 -10.32 -0.16
N LEU A 78 -0.43 -10.03 -0.93
CA LEU A 78 -0.52 -8.84 -1.80
C LEU A 78 -0.48 -7.52 -1.00
N GLY A 79 -0.83 -7.54 0.30
CA GLY A 79 -0.72 -6.38 1.18
C GLY A 79 0.74 -5.96 1.36
N THR A 80 1.60 -6.89 1.77
CA THR A 80 3.05 -6.67 1.92
C THR A 80 3.70 -6.17 0.62
N ALA A 81 3.36 -6.77 -0.52
CA ALA A 81 3.87 -6.31 -1.82
C ALA A 81 3.46 -4.87 -2.16
N LYS A 82 2.24 -4.47 -1.77
CA LYS A 82 1.74 -3.10 -1.94
C LYS A 82 2.47 -2.13 -1.01
N ASP A 83 2.68 -2.49 0.25
CA ASP A 83 3.35 -1.65 1.24
C ASP A 83 4.81 -1.40 0.86
N ILE A 84 5.50 -2.41 0.34
CA ILE A 84 6.84 -2.27 -0.26
C ILE A 84 6.84 -1.26 -1.41
N GLN A 85 5.86 -1.32 -2.33
CA GLN A 85 5.78 -0.37 -3.45
C GLN A 85 5.52 1.06 -3.00
N VAL A 86 4.71 1.26 -1.96
CA VAL A 86 4.52 2.58 -1.35
C VAL A 86 5.85 3.10 -0.83
N ALA A 87 6.58 2.26 -0.09
CA ALA A 87 7.86 2.62 0.50
C ALA A 87 8.93 2.93 -0.57
N ILE A 88 8.98 2.16 -1.66
CA ILE A 88 9.85 2.45 -2.82
C ILE A 88 9.51 3.82 -3.43
N LYS A 89 8.22 4.11 -3.64
CA LYS A 89 7.80 5.40 -4.20
C LYS A 89 8.22 6.58 -3.32
N THR A 90 8.14 6.43 -2.00
CA THR A 90 8.63 7.44 -1.06
C THR A 90 10.14 7.64 -1.18
N MET A 91 10.90 6.57 -1.39
CA MET A 91 12.35 6.61 -1.58
C MET A 91 12.75 7.34 -2.87
N GLU A 92 12.05 7.07 -3.98
CA GLU A 92 12.24 7.77 -5.25
C GLU A 92 11.98 9.28 -5.11
N GLN A 93 10.94 9.65 -4.35
CA GLN A 93 10.62 11.05 -4.04
C GLN A 93 11.69 11.73 -3.16
N ASN A 94 12.41 10.97 -2.35
CA ASN A 94 13.48 11.47 -1.49
C ASN A 94 14.84 11.61 -2.22
N GLY A 95 14.88 11.35 -3.53
CA GLY A 95 16.06 11.61 -4.36
C GLY A 95 16.96 10.39 -4.60
N GLU A 96 16.47 9.17 -4.35
CA GLU A 96 17.23 7.92 -4.55
C GLU A 96 16.60 7.00 -5.61
N PRO A 97 16.42 7.47 -6.86
CA PRO A 97 15.70 6.70 -7.89
C PRO A 97 16.39 5.38 -8.25
N GLY A 98 17.73 5.33 -8.20
CA GLY A 98 18.48 4.11 -8.51
C GLY A 98 18.28 2.98 -7.50
N LEU A 99 18.07 3.32 -6.21
CA LEU A 99 17.79 2.35 -5.17
C LEU A 99 16.33 1.86 -5.24
N GLY A 100 15.41 2.78 -5.53
CA GLY A 100 14.00 2.47 -5.74
C GLY A 100 13.76 1.52 -6.90
N GLU A 101 14.40 1.77 -8.05
CA GLU A 101 14.30 0.91 -9.23
C GLU A 101 14.86 -0.50 -8.97
N ALA A 102 16.00 -0.58 -8.29
CA ALA A 102 16.61 -1.86 -7.92
C ALA A 102 15.70 -2.67 -6.98
N LEU A 103 15.16 -2.04 -5.93
CA LEU A 103 14.22 -2.69 -5.00
C LEU A 103 12.91 -3.12 -5.68
N SER A 104 12.43 -2.34 -6.64
CA SER A 104 11.28 -2.69 -7.48
C SER A 104 11.58 -3.93 -8.34
N GLY A 105 12.80 -4.03 -8.88
CA GLY A 105 13.30 -5.21 -9.57
C GLY A 105 13.33 -6.45 -8.66
N LEU A 106 13.84 -6.31 -7.44
CA LEU A 106 13.87 -7.38 -6.44
C LEU A 106 12.46 -7.86 -6.08
N LEU A 107 11.54 -6.94 -5.81
CA LEU A 107 10.15 -7.25 -5.50
C LEU A 107 9.49 -8.06 -6.63
N LYS A 108 9.65 -7.61 -7.88
CA LYS A 108 9.12 -8.31 -9.05
C LYS A 108 9.72 -9.71 -9.20
N ALA A 109 11.03 -9.85 -8.98
CA ALA A 109 11.71 -11.15 -9.04
C ALA A 109 11.17 -12.12 -7.99
N VAL A 110 10.94 -11.69 -6.76
CA VAL A 110 10.39 -12.53 -5.68
C VAL A 110 8.97 -12.97 -5.99
N VAL A 111 8.12 -12.05 -6.46
CA VAL A 111 6.73 -12.37 -6.81
C VAL A 111 6.68 -13.35 -7.99
N ALA A 112 7.49 -13.11 -9.02
CA ALA A 112 7.53 -13.92 -10.24
C ALA A 112 8.32 -15.24 -10.11
N ALA A 113 9.06 -15.47 -9.02
CA ALA A 113 9.90 -16.65 -8.85
C ALA A 113 9.07 -17.95 -8.93
N PRO A 114 9.20 -18.77 -9.99
CA PRO A 114 8.40 -19.98 -10.14
C PRO A 114 8.91 -21.13 -9.25
N ASP A 115 10.17 -21.03 -8.81
CA ASP A 115 10.92 -22.00 -8.00
C ASP A 115 10.73 -21.82 -6.48
N ALA A 116 9.95 -20.83 -6.06
CA ALA A 116 9.69 -20.53 -4.65
C ALA A 116 8.28 -20.90 -4.21
N THR A 117 8.16 -21.51 -3.03
CA THR A 117 6.86 -21.74 -2.39
C THR A 117 6.27 -20.42 -1.89
N SER A 118 4.96 -20.38 -1.73
CA SER A 118 4.26 -19.19 -1.21
C SER A 118 4.76 -18.75 0.17
N ALA A 119 5.14 -19.71 1.03
CA ALA A 119 5.70 -19.42 2.34
C ALA A 119 7.06 -18.70 2.22
N GLN A 120 7.95 -19.23 1.37
CA GLN A 120 9.25 -18.60 1.11
C GLN A 120 9.10 -17.21 0.49
N LYS A 121 8.17 -17.04 -0.46
CA LYS A 121 7.87 -15.73 -1.04
C LYS A 121 7.40 -14.74 0.02
N ASN A 122 6.46 -15.13 0.87
CA ASN A 122 5.94 -14.24 1.92
C ASN A 122 7.02 -13.85 2.93
N GLU A 123 7.84 -14.79 3.38
CA GLU A 123 8.95 -14.52 4.30
C GLU A 123 9.96 -13.53 3.69
N LEU A 124 10.35 -13.73 2.43
CA LEU A 124 11.21 -12.79 1.71
C LEU A 124 10.58 -11.42 1.55
N LEU A 125 9.29 -11.35 1.24
CA LEU A 125 8.58 -10.09 1.12
C LEU A 125 8.52 -9.35 2.47
N GLU A 126 8.26 -10.03 3.57
CA GLU A 126 8.28 -9.42 4.91
C GLU A 126 9.67 -8.88 5.27
N GLN A 127 10.73 -9.62 4.93
CA GLN A 127 12.11 -9.17 5.12
C GLN A 127 12.43 -7.94 4.26
N ILE A 128 11.99 -7.92 2.99
CA ILE A 128 12.14 -6.77 2.09
C ILE A 128 11.38 -5.57 2.63
N GLU A 129 10.15 -5.75 3.10
CA GLU A 129 9.34 -4.67 3.69
C GLU A 129 10.05 -4.03 4.87
N ALA A 130 10.45 -4.85 5.84
CA ALA A 130 11.11 -4.37 7.04
C ALA A 130 12.46 -3.70 6.72
N LEU A 131 13.22 -4.20 5.73
CA LEU A 131 14.46 -3.56 5.29
C LEU A 131 14.18 -2.23 4.59
N THR A 132 13.17 -2.16 3.74
CA THR A 132 12.78 -0.92 3.02
C THR A 132 12.33 0.16 4.00
N GLN A 133 11.67 -0.21 5.11
CA GLN A 133 11.35 0.71 6.20
C GLN A 133 12.62 1.28 6.85
N GLN A 134 13.66 0.47 7.08
CA GLN A 134 14.95 0.95 7.62
C GLN A 134 15.70 1.84 6.62
N VAL A 135 15.59 1.56 5.32
CA VAL A 135 16.19 2.38 4.25
C VAL A 135 15.56 3.78 4.21
N ASN A 136 14.24 3.85 4.30
CA ASN A 136 13.48 5.11 4.32
C ASN A 136 13.56 5.86 5.66
N ALA A 137 13.91 5.18 6.75
CA ALA A 137 14.11 5.83 8.04
C ALA A 137 15.34 6.75 7.99
N LYS A 138 15.24 7.87 8.71
CA LYS A 138 16.38 8.78 8.90
C LYS A 138 17.53 8.03 9.58
N PRO A 139 18.79 8.39 9.32
CA PRO A 139 19.95 7.72 9.93
C PRO A 139 19.87 7.56 11.45
N GLU A 140 19.27 8.52 12.15
CA GLU A 140 19.08 8.54 13.61
C GLU A 140 17.98 7.58 14.10
N GLU A 141 17.01 7.25 13.24
CA GLU A 141 15.86 6.38 13.53
C GLU A 141 16.13 4.92 13.10
N ARG A 142 17.23 4.67 12.39
CA ARG A 142 17.65 3.35 11.93
C ARG A 142 18.06 2.47 13.10
N LYS A 143 17.50 1.27 13.15
CA LYS A 143 17.86 0.27 14.16
C LYS A 143 19.07 -0.53 13.66
N ALA A 144 20.28 0.03 13.81
CA ALA A 144 21.53 -0.59 13.33
C ALA A 144 21.72 -2.06 13.77
N GLY A 145 21.26 -2.41 14.99
CA GLY A 145 21.35 -3.77 15.51
C GLY A 145 20.53 -4.83 14.76
N ILE A 146 19.49 -4.44 14.02
CA ILE A 146 18.65 -5.36 13.23
C ILE A 146 18.97 -5.32 11.74
N ILE A 147 19.57 -4.24 11.24
CA ILE A 147 19.85 -4.08 9.80
C ILE A 147 20.82 -5.15 9.31
N LYS A 148 21.93 -5.38 10.02
CA LYS A 148 22.93 -6.41 9.67
C LYS A 148 22.33 -7.83 9.58
N PRO A 149 21.64 -8.35 10.62
CA PRO A 149 21.07 -9.70 10.55
C PRO A 149 19.97 -9.80 9.50
N MET A 150 19.14 -8.77 9.30
CA MET A 150 18.12 -8.78 8.24
C MET A 150 18.73 -8.79 6.85
N PHE A 151 19.79 -8.00 6.62
CA PHE A 151 20.50 -7.98 5.35
C PHE A 151 21.12 -9.36 5.02
N ALA A 152 21.72 -10.01 6.03
CA ALA A 152 22.27 -11.35 5.88
C ALA A 152 21.16 -12.39 5.60
N ALA A 153 20.06 -12.37 6.34
CA ALA A 153 18.92 -13.26 6.12
C ALA A 153 18.33 -13.09 4.72
N LEU A 154 18.21 -11.85 4.25
CA LEU A 154 17.68 -11.54 2.92
C LEU A 154 18.63 -12.03 1.81
N LYS A 155 19.94 -11.90 2.02
CA LYS A 155 20.96 -12.47 1.12
C LYS A 155 20.87 -13.99 1.03
N GLU A 156 20.73 -14.67 2.17
CA GLU A 156 20.56 -16.13 2.21
C GLU A 156 19.26 -16.57 1.54
N GLY A 157 18.14 -15.89 1.83
CA GLY A 157 16.84 -16.16 1.22
C GLY A 157 16.83 -15.93 -0.28
N ALA A 158 17.49 -14.85 -0.75
CA ALA A 158 17.63 -14.57 -2.17
C ALA A 158 18.54 -15.59 -2.88
N ALA A 159 19.60 -16.05 -2.24
CA ALA A 159 20.49 -17.08 -2.80
C ALA A 159 19.80 -18.45 -2.89
N ALA A 160 18.84 -18.74 -2.00
CA ALA A 160 18.07 -19.98 -2.01
C ALA A 160 17.09 -20.08 -3.18
N ILE A 161 16.73 -18.96 -3.81
CA ILE A 161 15.79 -18.90 -4.94
C ILE A 161 16.52 -18.40 -6.18
N SER A 162 16.70 -19.30 -7.15
CA SER A 162 17.51 -19.04 -8.35
C SER A 162 16.98 -17.84 -9.15
N GLY A 163 15.66 -17.64 -9.20
CA GLY A 163 15.03 -16.50 -9.84
C GLY A 163 15.24 -15.15 -9.14
N VAL A 164 15.62 -15.16 -7.85
CA VAL A 164 15.78 -13.95 -7.02
C VAL A 164 17.25 -13.57 -6.87
N ALA A 165 18.17 -14.54 -6.86
CA ALA A 165 19.60 -14.32 -6.69
C ALA A 165 20.16 -13.26 -7.67
N GLY A 166 19.77 -13.32 -8.94
CA GLY A 166 20.18 -12.33 -9.95
C GLY A 166 19.74 -10.91 -9.61
N ALA A 167 18.47 -10.72 -9.20
CA ALA A 167 17.97 -9.42 -8.78
C ALA A 167 18.64 -8.92 -7.51
N TRP A 168 18.96 -9.81 -6.57
CA TRP A 168 19.67 -9.46 -5.34
C TRP A 168 21.08 -8.91 -5.62
N THR A 169 21.84 -9.53 -6.53
CA THR A 169 23.20 -9.05 -6.83
C THR A 169 23.26 -7.62 -7.38
N ALA A 170 22.19 -7.15 -8.02
CA ALA A 170 22.09 -5.77 -8.50
C ALA A 170 21.80 -4.78 -7.35
N VAL A 171 21.07 -5.22 -6.33
CA VAL A 171 20.56 -4.36 -5.24
C VAL A 171 21.52 -4.33 -4.06
N GLU A 172 22.18 -5.45 -3.78
CA GLU A 172 23.09 -5.65 -2.64
C GLU A 172 24.10 -4.50 -2.47
N PRO A 173 24.89 -4.09 -3.49
CA PRO A 173 25.87 -3.02 -3.32
C PRO A 173 25.24 -1.65 -3.05
N LEU A 174 24.05 -1.38 -3.63
CA LEU A 174 23.33 -0.13 -3.43
C LEU A 174 22.80 -0.02 -1.99
N LEU A 175 22.20 -1.10 -1.49
CA LEU A 175 21.72 -1.19 -0.12
C LEU A 175 22.88 -1.13 0.89
N ALA A 176 23.97 -1.85 0.64
CA ALA A 176 25.14 -1.85 1.51
C ALA A 176 25.76 -0.44 1.62
N GLY A 177 25.88 0.27 0.50
CA GLY A 177 26.36 1.66 0.48
C GLY A 177 25.43 2.61 1.26
N HIS A 178 24.12 2.49 1.08
CA HIS A 178 23.14 3.36 1.73
C HIS A 178 23.01 3.13 3.24
N LEU A 179 23.09 1.86 3.65
CA LEU A 179 22.96 1.44 5.03
C LEU A 179 24.31 1.45 5.78
N GLN A 180 25.39 1.83 5.10
CA GLN A 180 26.76 1.86 5.63
C GLN A 180 27.18 0.51 6.23
N LEU A 181 26.76 -0.57 5.56
CA LEU A 181 27.14 -1.92 5.92
C LEU A 181 28.53 -2.21 5.37
N SER A 182 29.44 -2.60 6.26
CA SER A 182 30.80 -3.07 5.95
C SER A 182 30.86 -4.58 5.88
#